data_AF-U6STX7-F1
#
_entry.id   AF-U6STX7-F1
#
_cell.length_a   1.000
_cell.length_b   1.000
_cell.length_c   1.000
_cell.angle_alpha   90.00
_cell.angle_beta   90.00
_cell.angle_gamma   90.00
#
_symmetry.space_group_name_H-M   'P 1'
#
loop_
_entity.id
_entity.type
_entity.pdbx_description
1 polymer ?
#
loop_
_entity_poly.entity_id
_entity_poly.type
_entity_poly.pdbx_seq_one_letter_code
_entity_poly.pdbx_strand_id
1 'polypeptide(L)'
;MKVKEYIPSSYNLEAYLMLYELENHIKDIIVLNKKYYDPEEIPPLLTLTKLYHLLQKQHNRGNRAISHTNLMFIEKAIPIRNKVCHMEEITEEEFDTIALSLKLMRIAIKNRSRKYDL
;
A
#
# COMPACT_ATOMS: atom_id res chain seq x y z
N MET A 1 -28.97 -27.18 19.34
CA MET A 1 -28.36 -25.87 18.99
C MET A 1 -27.02 -26.15 18.34
N LYS A 2 -26.82 -25.79 17.05
CA LYS A 2 -25.50 -25.91 16.41
C LYS A 2 -24.60 -24.84 16.99
N VAL A 3 -23.52 -25.24 17.65
CA VAL A 3 -22.40 -24.35 17.98
C VAL A 3 -21.81 -23.93 16.64
N LYS A 4 -22.00 -22.66 16.25
CA LYS A 4 -21.14 -22.06 15.21
C LYS A 4 -19.78 -21.92 15.88
N GLU A 5 -18.81 -22.71 15.47
CA GLU A 5 -17.40 -22.46 15.79
C GLU A 5 -17.05 -21.09 15.24
N TYR A 6 -16.89 -20.12 16.13
CA TYR A 6 -16.29 -18.83 15.82
C TYR A 6 -14.79 -19.08 15.75
N ILE A 7 -14.29 -19.42 14.56
CA ILE A 7 -12.85 -19.35 14.27
C ILE A 7 -12.57 -17.85 14.07
N PRO A 8 -11.75 -17.20 14.92
CA PRO A 8 -11.35 -15.82 14.70
C PRO A 8 -10.71 -15.72 13.32
N SER A 9 -11.15 -14.75 12.52
CA SER A 9 -11.04 -14.77 11.06
C SER A 9 -9.60 -14.91 10.52
N SER A 10 -9.45 -15.73 9.48
CA SER A 10 -8.19 -16.08 8.81
C SER A 10 -7.53 -14.94 8.04
N TYR A 11 -8.04 -13.71 8.12
CA TYR A 11 -7.62 -12.60 7.28
C TYR A 11 -6.34 -11.90 7.79
N ASN A 12 -5.98 -11.99 9.08
CA ASN A 12 -4.83 -11.23 9.61
C ASN A 12 -3.51 -11.57 8.92
N LEU A 13 -3.24 -12.86 8.68
CA LEU A 13 -2.03 -13.28 7.99
C LEU A 13 -2.04 -12.84 6.53
N GLU A 14 -3.16 -13.01 5.84
CA GLU A 14 -3.30 -12.64 4.43
C GLU A 14 -3.20 -11.11 4.25
N ALA A 15 -3.87 -10.35 5.10
CA ALA A 15 -3.77 -8.90 5.16
C ALA A 15 -2.35 -8.42 5.44
N TYR A 16 -1.62 -9.07 6.34
CA TYR A 16 -0.21 -8.76 6.59
C TYR A 16 0.63 -8.91 5.32
N LEU A 17 0.48 -10.03 4.60
CA LEU A 17 1.20 -10.30 3.37
C LEU A 17 0.85 -9.29 2.26
N MET A 18 -0.43 -8.95 2.12
CA MET A 18 -0.89 -7.97 1.13
C MET A 18 -0.41 -6.55 1.46
N LEU A 19 -0.38 -6.17 2.74
CA LEU A 19 0.18 -4.90 3.20
C LEU A 19 1.69 -4.82 2.93
N TYR A 20 2.41 -5.92 3.12
CA TYR A 20 3.83 -6.00 2.78
C TYR A 20 4.07 -5.85 1.26
N GLU A 21 3.25 -6.51 0.43
CA GLU A 21 3.30 -6.35 -1.03
C GLU A 21 2.97 -4.90 -1.44
N LEU A 22 1.98 -4.28 -0.79
CA LEU A 22 1.64 -2.87 -1.00
C LEU A 22 2.81 -1.95 -0.67
N GLU A 23 3.49 -2.14 0.47
CA GLU A 23 4.69 -1.38 0.86
C GLU A 23 5.79 -1.50 -0.21
N ASN A 24 6.03 -2.69 -0.76
CA ASN A 24 7.01 -2.90 -1.82
C ASN A 24 6.62 -2.21 -3.13
N HIS A 25 5.36 -2.32 -3.57
CA HIS A 25 4.88 -1.62 -4.76
C HIS A 25 4.97 -0.09 -4.63
N ILE A 26 4.75 0.46 -3.43
CA ILE A 26 4.95 1.88 -3.18
C ILE A 26 6.43 2.24 -3.36
N LYS A 27 7.35 1.47 -2.79
CA LYS A 27 8.80 1.67 -2.97
C LYS A 27 9.18 1.65 -4.44
N ASP A 28 8.67 0.69 -5.22
CA ASP A 28 8.92 0.61 -6.66
C ASP A 28 8.49 1.90 -7.38
N ILE A 29 7.30 2.42 -7.09
CA ILE A 29 6.84 3.69 -7.68
C ILE A 29 7.75 4.85 -7.27
N ILE A 30 8.15 4.94 -6.01
CA ILE A 30 9.04 6.00 -5.53
C ILE A 30 10.38 5.94 -6.28
N VAL A 31 10.97 4.74 -6.38
CA VAL A 31 12.26 4.49 -7.06
C VAL A 31 12.17 4.74 -8.56
N LEU A 32 11.08 4.36 -9.23
CA LEU A 32 10.88 4.63 -10.66
C LEU A 32 10.74 6.14 -10.95
N ASN A 33 10.51 6.96 -9.92
CA ASN A 33 10.37 8.41 -10.01
C ASN A 33 11.60 9.16 -9.47
N LYS A 34 12.81 8.69 -9.77
CA LYS A 34 14.10 9.30 -9.36
C LYS A 34 14.21 10.81 -9.62
N LYS A 35 13.49 11.36 -10.61
CA LYS A 35 13.43 12.83 -10.84
C LYS A 35 12.90 13.63 -9.65
N TYR A 36 12.17 12.99 -8.73
CA TYR A 36 11.51 13.63 -7.60
C TYR A 36 12.05 13.19 -6.24
N TYR A 37 13.08 12.33 -6.21
CA TYR A 37 13.52 11.66 -5.00
C TYR A 37 14.98 11.15 -5.08
N ASP A 38 15.73 11.34 -3.99
CA ASP A 38 17.09 10.82 -3.83
C ASP A 38 17.05 9.38 -3.31
N PRO A 39 17.56 8.37 -4.04
CA PRO A 39 17.56 6.96 -3.61
C PRO A 39 18.20 6.72 -2.23
N GLU A 40 19.11 7.59 -1.79
CA GLU A 40 19.74 7.51 -0.46
C GLU A 40 18.77 7.84 0.69
N GLU A 41 17.62 8.47 0.38
CA GLU A 41 16.58 8.80 1.37
C GLU A 41 15.64 7.62 1.71
N ILE A 42 15.71 6.45 1.04
CA ILE A 42 14.92 5.24 1.39
C ILE A 42 15.75 4.31 2.28
N PRO A 43 15.60 4.36 3.61
CA PRO A 43 16.01 3.27 4.47
C PRO A 43 15.37 1.95 4.01
N PRO A 44 16.05 0.80 4.15
CA PRO A 44 15.51 -0.51 3.76
C PRO A 44 14.15 -0.84 4.43
N LEU A 45 13.91 -0.28 5.62
CA LEU A 45 12.67 -0.41 6.38
C LEU A 45 11.98 0.95 6.56
N LEU A 46 11.16 1.34 5.58
CA LEU A 46 10.19 2.43 5.73
C LEU A 46 8.81 1.86 6.04
N THR A 47 8.15 2.45 7.03
CA THR A 47 6.75 2.12 7.37
C THR A 47 5.80 2.61 6.27
N LEU A 48 4.62 1.98 6.14
CA LEU A 48 3.58 2.39 5.21
C LEU A 48 3.24 3.88 5.33
N THR A 49 3.21 4.44 6.54
CA THR A 49 3.01 5.88 6.78
C THR A 49 4.09 6.75 6.15
N LYS A 50 5.38 6.38 6.32
CA LYS A 50 6.47 7.15 5.71
C LYS A 50 6.42 7.05 4.18
N LEU A 51 6.14 5.86 3.66
CA LEU A 51 5.96 5.62 2.23
C LEU A 51 4.82 6.45 1.63
N TYR A 52 3.69 6.56 2.33
CA TYR A 52 2.58 7.43 1.96
C TYR A 52 3.01 8.90 1.84
N HIS A 53 3.69 9.44 2.85
CA HIS A 53 4.15 10.84 2.81
C HIS A 53 5.15 11.12 1.69
N LEU A 54 6.03 10.16 1.38
CA LEU A 54 6.93 10.27 0.23
C LEU A 54 6.17 10.33 -1.10
N LEU A 55 5.20 9.43 -1.31
CA LEU A 55 4.33 9.46 -2.48
C LEU A 55 3.54 10.77 -2.58
N GLN A 56 2.99 11.26 -1.46
CA GLN A 56 2.24 12.50 -1.40
C GLN A 56 3.13 13.70 -1.78
N LYS A 57 4.37 13.75 -1.27
CA LYS A 57 5.35 14.77 -1.64
C LYS A 57 5.69 14.72 -3.13
N GLN A 58 5.88 13.53 -3.71
CA GLN A 58 6.09 13.38 -5.15
C GLN A 58 4.87 13.84 -5.96
N HIS A 59 3.66 13.48 -5.54
CA HIS A 59 2.41 13.92 -6.17
C HIS A 59 2.27 15.44 -6.18
N ASN A 60 2.53 16.09 -5.03
CA ASN A 60 2.48 17.55 -4.89
C ASN A 60 3.55 18.26 -5.73
N ARG A 61 4.67 17.59 -6.05
CA ARG A 61 5.69 18.07 -7.00
C ARG A 61 5.30 17.88 -8.48
N GLY A 62 4.08 17.41 -8.75
CA GLY A 62 3.56 17.20 -10.11
C GLY A 62 3.74 15.79 -10.67
N ASN A 63 4.09 14.79 -9.84
CA ASN A 63 4.13 13.38 -10.28
C ASN A 63 2.71 12.85 -10.53
N ARG A 64 2.18 13.05 -11.74
CA ARG A 64 0.84 12.61 -12.16
C ARG A 64 0.67 11.09 -12.30
N ALA A 65 1.72 10.30 -12.11
CA ALA A 65 1.57 8.84 -12.19
C ALA A 65 0.97 8.22 -10.94
N ILE A 66 0.92 8.97 -9.85
CA ILE A 66 0.17 8.62 -8.66
C ILE A 66 -1.09 9.48 -8.71
N SER A 67 -2.24 8.85 -8.89
CA SER A 67 -3.52 9.57 -8.85
C SER A 67 -3.87 9.94 -7.41
N HIS A 68 -4.74 10.93 -7.23
CA HIS A 68 -5.32 11.24 -5.93
C HIS A 68 -6.02 10.01 -5.31
N THR A 69 -6.68 9.19 -6.15
CA THR A 69 -7.31 7.94 -5.72
C THR A 69 -6.31 6.95 -5.15
N ASN A 70 -5.12 6.81 -5.74
CA ASN A 70 -4.05 5.96 -5.16
C ASN A 70 -3.70 6.42 -3.73
N LEU A 71 -3.50 7.72 -3.54
CA LEU A 71 -3.13 8.28 -2.24
C LEU A 71 -4.23 8.05 -1.19
N MET A 72 -5.50 8.30 -1.53
CA MET A 72 -6.62 8.09 -0.60
C MET A 72 -6.72 6.64 -0.12
N PHE A 73 -6.53 5.66 -1.01
CA PHE A 73 -6.62 4.25 -0.63
C PHE A 73 -5.43 3.80 0.23
N ILE A 74 -4.22 4.27 -0.09
CA ILE A 74 -3.03 4.01 0.74
C ILE A 74 -3.21 4.63 2.13
N GLU A 75 -3.75 5.84 2.23
CA GLU A 75 -4.03 6.49 3.52
C GLU A 75 -4.98 5.66 4.39
N LYS A 76 -6.04 5.09 3.78
CA LYS A 76 -6.96 4.18 4.48
C LYS A 76 -6.32 2.86 4.91
N ALA A 77 -5.27 2.39 4.23
CA ALA A 77 -4.56 1.18 4.60
C ALA A 77 -3.64 1.35 5.82
N ILE A 78 -3.25 2.59 6.18
CA ILE A 78 -2.38 2.88 7.33
C ILE A 78 -2.99 2.43 8.67
N PRO A 79 -4.22 2.80 9.04
CA PRO A 79 -4.80 2.33 10.31
C PRO A 79 -4.94 0.80 10.35
N ILE A 80 -5.25 0.16 9.22
CA ILE A 80 -5.37 -1.30 9.12
C ILE A 80 -3.99 -1.96 9.32
N ARG A 81 -2.93 -1.36 8.79
CA ARG A 81 -1.55 -1.81 9.01
C ARG A 81 -1.17 -1.83 10.49
N ASN A 82 -1.63 -0.84 11.26
CA ASN A 82 -1.41 -0.78 12.71
C ASN A 82 -2.19 -1.88 13.43
N LYS A 83 -3.48 -2.07 13.10
CA LYS A 83 -4.30 -3.16 13.65
C LYS A 83 -3.66 -4.53 13.46
N VAL A 84 -3.27 -4.84 12.21
CA VAL A 84 -2.61 -6.11 11.86
C VAL A 84 -1.27 -6.27 12.62
N CYS A 85 -0.50 -5.20 12.80
CA CYS A 85 0.75 -5.21 13.57
C CYS A 85 0.53 -5.57 15.05
N HIS A 86 -0.60 -5.12 15.60
CA HIS A 86 -1.00 -5.37 16.99
C HIS A 86 -1.84 -6.64 17.15
N MET A 87 -1.96 -7.46 16.10
CA MET A 87 -2.76 -8.67 16.06
C MET A 87 -4.24 -8.43 16.40
N GLU A 88 -4.74 -7.22 16.12
CA GLU A 88 -6.15 -6.89 16.24
C GLU A 88 -6.96 -7.54 15.11
N GLU A 89 -8.22 -7.85 15.38
CA GLU A 89 -9.13 -8.40 14.37
C GLU A 89 -9.46 -7.32 13.32
N ILE A 90 -9.37 -7.69 12.05
CA ILE A 90 -9.77 -6.84 10.93
C ILE A 90 -11.11 -7.27 10.38
N THR A 91 -11.89 -6.30 9.89
CA THR A 91 -13.16 -6.59 9.22
C THR A 91 -12.93 -7.00 7.76
N GLU A 92 -13.94 -7.60 7.14
CA GLU A 92 -13.95 -7.89 5.70
C GLU A 92 -13.79 -6.61 4.86
N GLU A 93 -14.39 -5.49 5.29
CA GLU A 93 -14.23 -4.18 4.63
C GLU A 93 -12.78 -3.65 4.72
N GLU A 94 -12.11 -3.87 5.85
CA GLU A 94 -10.69 -3.52 6.01
C GLU A 94 -9.81 -4.40 5.11
N PHE A 95 -10.11 -5.70 5.03
CA PHE A 95 -9.44 -6.61 4.11
C PHE A 95 -9.60 -6.17 2.64
N ASP A 96 -10.83 -5.88 2.22
CA ASP A 96 -11.13 -5.38 0.86
C ASP A 96 -10.45 -4.05 0.56
N THR A 97 -10.31 -3.19 1.57
CA THR A 97 -9.58 -1.92 1.44
C THR A 97 -8.11 -2.16 1.10
N ILE A 98 -7.46 -3.14 1.74
CA ILE A 98 -6.08 -3.53 1.41
C ILE A 98 -6.01 -4.09 -0.02
N ALA A 99 -6.93 -4.99 -0.37
CA ALA A 99 -6.99 -5.60 -1.70
C ALA A 99 -7.13 -4.56 -2.82
N LEU A 100 -8.01 -3.58 -2.64
CA LEU A 100 -8.21 -2.50 -3.58
C LEU A 100 -6.98 -1.58 -3.66
N SER A 101 -6.37 -1.25 -2.53
CA SER A 101 -5.13 -0.45 -2.48
C SER A 101 -4.01 -1.11 -3.30
N LEU A 102 -3.82 -2.43 -3.11
CA LEU A 102 -2.84 -3.22 -3.83
C LEU A 102 -3.12 -3.24 -5.34
N LYS A 103 -4.38 -3.49 -5.74
CA LYS A 103 -4.79 -3.50 -7.14
C LYS A 103 -4.53 -2.17 -7.84
N LEU A 104 -4.85 -1.05 -7.18
CA LEU A 104 -4.62 0.30 -7.72
C LEU A 104 -3.11 0.59 -7.90
N MET A 105 -2.28 0.14 -6.96
CA MET A 105 -0.83 0.29 -7.06
C MET A 105 -0.24 -0.55 -8.19
N ARG A 106 -0.68 -1.81 -8.37
CA ARG A 106 -0.29 -2.66 -9.50
C ARG A 106 -0.61 -2.03 -10.85
N ILE A 107 -1.78 -1.40 -10.98
CA ILE A 107 -2.16 -0.67 -12.20
C ILE A 107 -1.23 0.53 -12.43
N ALA A 108 -0.94 1.30 -11.39
CA ALA A 108 -0.04 2.44 -11.49
C ALA A 108 1.38 2.03 -11.93
N ILE A 109 1.92 0.93 -11.42
CA ILE A 109 3.19 0.34 -11.86
C ILE A 109 3.13 -0.09 -13.32
N LYS A 110 2.10 -0.85 -13.72
CA LYS A 110 1.96 -1.33 -15.10
C LYS A 110 1.89 -0.19 -16.12
N ASN A 111 1.14 0.87 -15.80
CA ASN A 111 1.04 2.06 -16.64
C ASN A 111 2.37 2.82 -16.72
N ARG A 112 3.18 2.78 -15.67
CA ARG A 112 4.53 3.33 -15.66
C ARG A 112 5.50 2.49 -16.50
N SER A 113 5.49 1.17 -16.37
CA SER A 113 6.30 0.27 -17.20
C SER A 113 6.05 0.52 -18.67
N ARG A 114 4.78 0.56 -19.12
CA ARG A 114 4.44 0.81 -20.54
C ARG A 114 4.90 2.16 -21.08
N LYS A 115 5.05 3.18 -20.23
CA LYS A 115 5.54 4.51 -20.63
C LYS A 115 7.07 4.55 -20.72
N TYR A 116 7.75 3.60 -20.08
CA TYR A 116 9.20 3.46 -20.03
C TYR A 116 9.73 2.20 -20.75
N ASP A 117 8.84 1.36 -21.28
CA ASP A 117 9.13 0.38 -22.33
C ASP A 117 9.54 1.17 -23.59
N LEU A 118 10.81 1.56 -23.56
CA LEU A 118 11.68 1.83 -24.69
C LEU A 118 12.20 0.48 -25.21
#